data_AF-A0A7D7ZGV2-F1
#
_entry.id   AF-A0A7D7ZGV2-F1
#
_cell.length_a   1.000
_cell.length_b   1.000
_cell.length_c   1.000
_cell.angle_alpha   90.00
_cell.angle_beta   90.00
_cell.angle_gamma   90.00
#
_symmetry.space_group_name_H-M   'P 1'
#
loop_
_entity.id
_entity.type
_entity.pdbx_description
1 polymer ?
#
loop_
_entity_poly.entity_id
_entity_poly.type
_entity_poly.pdbx_seq_one_letter_code
_entity_poly.pdbx_strand_id
1 'polypeptide(L)'
;MFSVLIAIAIVIATGGSAIVGKYLGQNKIGKANQVFNLALVLAVIFSTVLSVTTLFFADDITRFLGATDLLFEPTKEYFSTLAVFFILFIIGLVFQHFIRNEGNFIYPIITTVVSVVINIPLTYLFLGVWDWSLGAAALGTGISMIPSTILLIVYFFRKQSIMSYGRPIFDFSVIKKILYNGSSDGLSEISAGIVVLTFNLILIQHLGEIGIAAFAIISLTSLIMIMICAGLAMTLQPMVSYNFGAGKISRVKDTLKISIKMGIIIGVVFYLFVFMFGEYFIELFSGDDEQLTSLAFDAIRVYGFSYIFLGINYLSSGYLTALQKPKTSLMISMSYNLIFVIVGLMAFSHFFSTPGIWWAVPFANIVTVFISLYFVKRTNKVMFEDT
;
A
#
# COMPACT_ATOMS: atom_id res chain seq x y z
N MET A 1 -14.07 -0.50 -0.40
CA MET A 1 -13.99 -0.76 -1.86
C MET A 1 -12.64 -0.39 -2.46
N PHE A 2 -12.17 0.85 -2.29
CA PHE A 2 -10.87 1.29 -2.81
C PHE A 2 -9.69 0.41 -2.35
N SER A 3 -9.66 0.02 -1.07
CA SER A 3 -8.66 -0.92 -0.55
C SER A 3 -8.67 -2.29 -1.23
N VAL A 4 -9.83 -2.76 -1.72
CA VAL A 4 -9.94 -4.03 -2.45
C VAL A 4 -9.34 -3.91 -3.86
N LEU A 5 -9.60 -2.79 -4.53
CA LEU A 5 -8.98 -2.45 -5.82
C LEU A 5 -7.44 -2.43 -5.69
N ILE A 6 -6.94 -1.70 -4.69
CA ILE A 6 -5.50 -1.62 -4.41
C ILE A 6 -4.94 -3.00 -4.04
N ALA A 7 -5.63 -3.76 -3.19
CA ALA A 7 -5.19 -5.09 -2.79
C ALA A 7 -4.99 -6.01 -3.99
N ILE A 8 -5.95 -6.06 -4.91
CA ILE A 8 -5.85 -6.88 -6.14
C ILE A 8 -4.65 -6.41 -6.99
N ALA A 9 -4.51 -5.10 -7.17
CA ALA A 9 -3.40 -4.54 -7.95
C ALA A 9 -2.04 -4.90 -7.34
N ILE A 10 -1.88 -4.71 -6.03
CA ILE A 10 -0.66 -5.00 -5.29
C ILE A 10 -0.34 -6.50 -5.29
N VAL A 11 -1.34 -7.38 -5.15
CA VAL A 11 -1.12 -8.84 -5.19
C VAL A 11 -0.46 -9.26 -6.50
N ILE A 12 -0.99 -8.77 -7.63
CA ILE A 12 -0.48 -9.11 -8.95
C ILE A 12 0.89 -8.44 -9.17
N ALA A 13 1.00 -7.15 -8.82
CA ALA A 13 2.20 -6.35 -9.05
C ALA A 13 3.39 -6.82 -8.21
N THR A 14 3.24 -6.88 -6.88
CA THR A 14 4.30 -7.35 -5.97
C THR A 14 4.61 -8.82 -6.21
N GLY A 15 3.59 -9.67 -6.32
CA GLY A 15 3.77 -11.11 -6.49
C GLY A 15 4.48 -11.48 -7.78
N GLY A 16 4.07 -10.85 -8.89
CA GLY A 16 4.71 -11.00 -10.20
C GLY A 16 6.11 -10.40 -10.21
N SER A 17 6.26 -9.21 -9.63
CA SER A 17 7.55 -8.51 -9.55
C SER A 17 8.58 -9.31 -8.75
N ALA A 18 8.22 -9.88 -7.60
CA ALA A 18 9.12 -10.70 -6.81
C ALA A 18 9.59 -11.96 -7.56
N ILE A 19 8.76 -12.59 -8.39
CA ILE A 19 9.15 -13.77 -9.18
C ILE A 19 10.03 -13.35 -10.38
N VAL A 20 9.68 -12.26 -11.05
CA VAL A 20 10.46 -11.72 -12.17
C VAL A 20 11.85 -11.30 -11.73
N GLY A 21 11.98 -10.53 -10.64
CA GLY A 21 13.29 -10.14 -10.10
C GLY A 21 14.21 -11.34 -9.90
N LYS A 22 13.68 -12.43 -9.35
CA LYS A 22 14.43 -13.68 -9.13
C LYS A 22 14.87 -14.31 -10.45
N TYR A 23 14.00 -14.39 -11.45
CA TYR A 23 14.37 -14.96 -12.75
C TYR A 23 15.36 -14.08 -13.53
N LEU A 24 15.24 -12.75 -13.44
CA LEU A 24 16.21 -11.82 -14.00
C LEU A 24 17.58 -12.00 -13.34
N GLY A 25 17.64 -12.12 -12.00
CA GLY A 25 18.87 -12.43 -11.28
C GLY A 25 19.51 -13.77 -11.70
N GLN A 26 18.69 -14.76 -12.07
CA GLN A 26 19.13 -16.05 -12.60
C GLN A 26 19.50 -16.03 -14.09
N ASN A 27 19.47 -14.88 -14.76
CA ASN A 27 19.60 -14.74 -16.22
C ASN A 27 18.59 -15.57 -17.04
N LYS A 28 17.43 -15.92 -16.45
CA LYS A 28 16.36 -16.69 -17.11
C LYS A 28 15.31 -15.75 -17.71
N ILE A 29 15.72 -14.92 -18.67
CA ILE A 29 14.89 -13.87 -19.28
C ILE A 29 13.59 -14.44 -19.87
N GLY A 30 13.64 -15.59 -20.53
CA GLY A 30 12.44 -16.25 -21.05
C GLY A 30 11.40 -16.58 -19.98
N LYS A 31 11.82 -17.04 -18.79
CA LYS A 31 10.91 -17.30 -17.66
C LYS A 31 10.40 -16.01 -17.04
N ALA A 32 11.23 -14.97 -16.95
CA ALA A 32 10.80 -13.65 -16.51
C ALA A 32 9.70 -13.08 -17.43
N ASN A 33 9.89 -13.17 -18.75
CA ASN A 33 8.90 -12.75 -19.74
C ASN A 33 7.59 -13.51 -19.63
N GLN A 34 7.63 -14.82 -19.37
CA GLN A 34 6.41 -15.60 -19.18
C GLN A 34 5.62 -15.13 -17.94
N VAL A 35 6.30 -14.86 -16.83
CA VAL A 35 5.66 -14.34 -15.61
C VAL A 35 5.10 -12.93 -15.83
N PHE A 36 5.84 -12.06 -16.53
CA PHE A 36 5.37 -10.71 -16.89
C PHE A 36 4.09 -10.73 -17.72
N ASN A 37 4.08 -11.48 -18.84
CA ASN A 37 2.91 -11.56 -19.70
C ASN A 37 1.71 -12.19 -18.97
N LEU A 38 1.96 -13.19 -18.11
CA LEU A 38 0.90 -13.80 -17.30
C LEU A 38 0.36 -12.83 -16.24
N ALA A 39 1.21 -12.05 -15.57
CA ALA A 39 0.78 -11.04 -14.61
C ALA A 39 -0.06 -9.93 -15.27
N LEU A 40 0.28 -9.52 -16.50
CA LEU A 40 -0.52 -8.56 -17.27
C LEU A 40 -1.88 -9.12 -17.65
N VAL A 41 -1.96 -10.38 -18.08
CA VAL A 41 -3.24 -11.02 -18.36
C VAL A 41 -4.09 -11.14 -17.10
N LEU A 42 -3.49 -11.52 -15.97
CA LEU A 42 -4.19 -11.53 -14.68
C LEU A 42 -4.69 -10.12 -14.32
N ALA A 43 -3.85 -9.10 -14.49
CA ALA A 43 -4.23 -7.71 -14.24
C ALA A 43 -5.47 -7.29 -15.04
N VAL A 44 -5.49 -7.57 -16.35
CA VAL A 44 -6.64 -7.29 -17.22
C VAL A 44 -7.87 -8.08 -16.80
N ILE A 45 -7.75 -9.38 -16.51
CA ILE A 45 -8.88 -10.22 -16.09
C ILE A 45 -9.48 -9.69 -14.79
N PHE A 46 -8.67 -9.52 -13.75
CA PHE A 46 -9.14 -9.07 -12.45
C PHE A 46 -9.68 -7.64 -12.48
N SER A 47 -9.05 -6.73 -13.22
CA SER A 47 -9.56 -5.37 -13.38
C SER A 47 -10.90 -5.34 -14.12
N THR A 48 -11.06 -6.18 -15.14
CA THR A 48 -12.30 -6.26 -15.92
C THR A 48 -13.42 -6.83 -15.08
N VAL A 49 -13.17 -7.93 -14.37
CA VAL A 49 -14.15 -8.52 -13.44
C VAL A 49 -14.56 -7.49 -12.39
N LEU A 50 -13.60 -6.82 -11.75
CA LEU A 50 -13.89 -5.83 -10.74
C LEU A 50 -14.67 -4.62 -11.29
N SER A 51 -14.30 -4.14 -12.48
CA SER A 51 -14.99 -3.05 -13.18
C SER A 51 -16.44 -3.42 -13.49
N VAL A 52 -16.66 -4.58 -14.11
CA VAL A 52 -17.99 -5.11 -14.46
C VAL A 52 -18.81 -5.31 -13.19
N THR A 53 -18.30 -6.02 -12.18
CA THR A 53 -19.03 -6.22 -10.92
C THR A 53 -19.37 -4.90 -10.25
N THR A 54 -18.48 -3.92 -10.27
CA THR A 54 -18.77 -2.59 -9.71
C THR A 54 -19.89 -1.88 -10.46
N LEU A 55 -19.88 -1.91 -11.80
CA LEU A 55 -20.90 -1.24 -12.60
C LEU A 55 -22.28 -1.90 -12.48
N PHE A 56 -22.33 -3.24 -12.47
CA PHE A 56 -23.61 -3.97 -12.38
C PHE A 56 -24.20 -3.99 -10.97
N PHE A 57 -23.36 -3.99 -9.93
CA PHE A 57 -23.80 -4.02 -8.53
C PHE A 57 -23.54 -2.69 -7.82
N ALA A 58 -23.47 -1.57 -8.55
CA ALA A 58 -23.14 -0.26 -7.98
C ALA A 58 -24.11 0.12 -6.85
N ASP A 59 -25.41 -0.12 -7.04
CA ASP A 59 -26.44 0.17 -6.05
C ASP A 59 -26.26 -0.68 -4.79
N ASP A 60 -26.12 -2.00 -4.95
CA ASP A 60 -25.96 -2.95 -3.83
C ASP A 60 -24.67 -2.71 -3.07
N ILE A 61 -23.57 -2.41 -3.78
CA ILE A 61 -22.28 -2.05 -3.16
C ILE A 61 -22.43 -0.75 -2.38
N THR A 62 -23.08 0.27 -2.94
CA THR A 62 -23.26 1.57 -2.28
C THR A 62 -24.13 1.43 -1.03
N ARG A 63 -25.20 0.63 -1.07
CA ARG A 63 -26.01 0.30 0.11
C ARG A 63 -25.23 -0.51 1.14
N PHE A 64 -24.49 -1.52 0.69
CA PHE A 64 -23.68 -2.38 1.57
C PHE A 64 -22.59 -1.59 2.32
N LEU A 65 -22.03 -0.56 1.68
CA LEU A 65 -21.08 0.35 2.31
C LEU A 65 -21.72 1.32 3.32
N GLY A 66 -23.05 1.31 3.47
CA GLY A 66 -23.76 2.12 4.45
C GLY A 66 -23.98 3.58 4.03
N ALA A 67 -24.02 3.87 2.72
CA ALA A 67 -24.32 5.21 2.25
C ALA A 67 -25.74 5.62 2.70
N THR A 68 -25.84 6.78 3.35
CA THR A 68 -27.12 7.41 3.71
C THR A 68 -27.84 7.93 2.46
N ASP A 69 -29.14 8.20 2.54
CA ASP A 69 -29.93 8.70 1.39
C ASP A 69 -29.32 9.96 0.75
N LEU A 70 -28.70 10.82 1.57
CA LEU A 70 -28.00 12.03 1.11
C LEU A 70 -26.72 11.70 0.31
N LEU A 71 -26.00 10.66 0.70
CA LEU A 71 -24.69 10.30 0.14
C LEU A 71 -24.78 9.19 -0.90
N PHE A 72 -25.94 8.56 -1.06
CA PHE A 72 -26.12 7.41 -1.93
C PHE A 72 -25.77 7.72 -3.38
N GLU A 73 -26.46 8.67 -4.02
CA GLU A 73 -26.21 9.02 -5.42
C GLU A 73 -24.79 9.56 -5.67
N PRO A 74 -24.25 10.50 -4.87
CA PRO A 74 -22.87 10.95 -5.03
C PRO A 74 -21.83 9.83 -4.93
N THR A 75 -22.02 8.89 -3.99
CA THR A 75 -21.11 7.76 -3.77
C THR A 75 -21.19 6.77 -4.93
N LYS A 76 -22.40 6.44 -5.38
CA LYS A 76 -22.66 5.56 -6.53
C LYS A 76 -22.03 6.13 -7.79
N GLU A 77 -22.25 7.41 -8.06
CA GLU A 77 -21.73 8.09 -9.24
C GLU A 77 -20.20 8.09 -9.25
N TYR A 78 -19.58 8.39 -8.12
CA TYR A 78 -18.13 8.34 -7.95
C TYR A 78 -17.56 6.95 -8.25
N PHE A 79 -18.11 5.89 -7.64
CA PHE A 79 -17.61 4.53 -7.84
C PHE A 79 -17.85 4.01 -9.25
N SER A 80 -19.03 4.27 -9.82
CA SER A 80 -19.37 3.83 -11.18
C SER A 80 -18.47 4.51 -12.20
N THR A 81 -18.20 5.81 -12.03
CA THR A 81 -17.29 6.55 -12.92
C THR A 81 -15.86 6.02 -12.80
N LEU A 82 -15.38 5.79 -11.59
CA LEU A 82 -14.02 5.28 -11.37
C LEU A 82 -13.85 3.84 -11.89
N ALA A 83 -14.91 3.02 -11.83
CA ALA A 83 -14.88 1.62 -12.24
C ALA A 83 -14.44 1.43 -13.69
N VAL A 84 -14.81 2.35 -14.58
CA VAL A 84 -14.41 2.33 -16.00
C VAL A 84 -12.88 2.42 -16.16
N PHE A 85 -12.19 3.04 -15.21
CA PHE A 85 -10.74 3.26 -15.24
C PHE A 85 -9.94 2.24 -14.41
N PHE A 86 -10.59 1.27 -13.73
CA PHE A 86 -9.90 0.26 -12.92
C PHE A 86 -8.84 -0.51 -13.73
N ILE A 87 -9.10 -0.77 -15.01
CA ILE A 87 -8.13 -1.42 -15.89
C ILE A 87 -6.85 -0.61 -16.03
N LEU A 88 -6.95 0.71 -16.22
CA LEU A 88 -5.78 1.58 -16.32
C LEU A 88 -5.01 1.63 -15.00
N PHE A 89 -5.73 1.70 -13.88
CA PHE A 89 -5.14 1.73 -12.55
C PHE A 89 -4.31 0.46 -12.27
N ILE A 90 -4.92 -0.72 -12.41
CA ILE A 90 -4.26 -1.99 -12.10
C ILE A 90 -3.08 -2.23 -13.06
N ILE A 91 -3.28 -2.04 -14.36
CA ILE A 91 -2.22 -2.23 -15.36
C ILE A 91 -1.07 -1.24 -15.14
N GLY A 92 -1.40 0.04 -14.86
CA GLY A 92 -0.41 1.06 -14.57
C GLY A 92 0.45 0.68 -13.37
N LEU A 93 -0.18 0.27 -12.27
CA LEU A 93 0.53 -0.18 -11.07
C LEU A 93 1.42 -1.40 -11.36
N VAL A 94 0.91 -2.39 -12.09
CA VAL A 94 1.70 -3.55 -12.52
C VAL A 94 2.91 -3.10 -13.34
N PHE A 95 2.75 -2.31 -14.39
CA PHE A 95 3.88 -1.83 -15.19
C PHE A 95 4.93 -1.10 -14.35
N GLN A 96 4.52 -0.21 -13.45
CA GLN A 96 5.46 0.50 -12.58
C GLN A 96 6.34 -0.47 -11.75
N HIS A 97 5.76 -1.53 -11.19
CA HIS A 97 6.52 -2.54 -10.43
C HIS A 97 7.49 -3.35 -11.30
N PHE A 98 7.11 -3.65 -12.54
CA PHE A 98 7.95 -4.43 -13.45
C PHE A 98 9.09 -3.58 -14.03
N ILE A 99 8.87 -2.30 -14.33
CA ILE A 99 9.94 -1.38 -14.76
C ILE A 99 11.00 -1.22 -13.65
N ARG A 100 10.59 -1.16 -12.38
CA ARG A 100 11.51 -1.13 -11.23
C ARG A 100 12.39 -2.37 -11.12
N ASN A 101 11.90 -3.56 -11.51
CA ASN A 101 12.70 -4.78 -11.52
C ASN A 101 13.87 -4.74 -12.51
N GLU A 102 13.76 -3.93 -13.55
CA GLU A 102 14.83 -3.74 -14.53
C GLU A 102 15.85 -2.68 -14.08
N GLY A 103 15.61 -2.05 -12.92
CA GLY A 103 16.47 -1.02 -12.34
C GLY A 103 16.09 0.42 -12.72
N ASN A 104 15.02 0.62 -13.50
CA ASN A 104 14.57 1.96 -13.87
C ASN A 104 13.56 2.51 -12.86
N PHE A 105 14.06 3.20 -11.83
CA PHE A 105 13.22 3.81 -10.80
C PHE A 105 12.66 5.18 -11.21
N ILE A 106 13.29 5.85 -12.19
CA ILE A 106 12.93 7.23 -12.59
C ILE A 106 11.69 7.21 -13.50
N TYR A 107 11.60 6.27 -14.43
CA TYR A 107 10.49 6.25 -15.39
C TYR A 107 9.11 6.11 -14.73
N PRO A 108 8.88 5.21 -13.75
CA PRO A 108 7.63 5.16 -12.99
C PRO A 108 7.30 6.46 -12.24
N ILE A 109 8.30 7.19 -11.76
CA ILE A 109 8.10 8.48 -11.08
C ILE A 109 7.60 9.51 -12.09
N ILE A 110 8.23 9.59 -13.27
CA ILE A 110 7.83 10.52 -14.34
C ILE A 110 6.38 10.27 -14.74
N THR A 111 5.97 9.01 -14.93
CA THR A 111 4.59 8.70 -15.35
C THR A 111 3.56 9.05 -14.26
N THR A 112 3.88 8.83 -12.99
CA THR A 112 3.04 9.28 -11.87
C THR A 112 2.94 10.82 -11.83
N VAL A 113 4.06 11.54 -12.00
CA VAL A 113 4.06 13.02 -12.03
C VAL A 113 3.20 13.55 -13.18
N VAL A 114 3.28 12.95 -14.37
CA VAL A 114 2.42 13.30 -15.51
C VAL A 114 0.93 13.13 -15.15
N SER A 115 0.56 12.04 -14.48
CA SER A 115 -0.81 11.83 -14.00
C SER A 115 -1.24 12.93 -13.04
N VAL A 116 -0.41 13.28 -12.05
CA VAL A 116 -0.74 14.30 -11.05
C VAL A 116 -0.89 15.69 -11.68
N VAL A 117 0.03 16.07 -12.56
CA VAL A 117 0.00 17.37 -13.25
C VAL A 117 -1.23 17.53 -14.14
N ILE A 118 -1.73 16.43 -14.72
CA ILE A 118 -2.97 16.44 -15.52
C ILE A 118 -4.20 16.39 -14.62
N ASN A 119 -4.13 15.68 -13.49
CA ASN A 119 -5.26 15.52 -12.58
C ASN A 119 -5.66 16.84 -11.91
N ILE A 120 -4.71 17.61 -11.39
CA ILE A 120 -5.00 18.84 -10.62
C ILE A 120 -5.85 19.85 -11.44
N PRO A 121 -5.46 20.23 -12.67
CA PRO A 121 -6.25 21.16 -13.47
C PRO A 121 -7.62 20.58 -13.88
N LEU A 122 -7.69 19.28 -14.18
CA LEU A 122 -8.96 18.63 -14.55
C LEU A 122 -9.96 18.65 -13.38
N THR A 123 -9.51 18.28 -12.19
CA THR A 123 -10.35 18.31 -11.00
C THR A 123 -10.82 19.72 -10.68
N TYR A 124 -9.94 20.73 -10.80
CA TYR A 124 -10.32 22.13 -10.63
C TYR A 124 -11.35 22.59 -11.67
N LEU A 125 -11.15 22.24 -12.94
CA LEU A 125 -12.09 22.58 -14.02
C LEU A 125 -13.46 21.94 -13.78
N PHE A 126 -13.48 20.65 -13.46
CA PHE A 126 -14.70 19.88 -13.31
C PHE A 126 -15.52 20.29 -12.07
N LEU A 127 -14.88 20.40 -10.91
CA LEU A 127 -15.57 20.73 -9.67
C LEU A 127 -15.72 22.23 -9.45
N GLY A 128 -14.72 23.03 -9.80
CA GLY A 128 -14.67 24.45 -9.44
C GLY A 128 -15.18 25.40 -10.52
N VAL A 129 -15.10 25.04 -11.81
CA VAL A 129 -15.55 25.91 -12.91
C VAL A 129 -16.87 25.43 -13.48
N TRP A 130 -17.05 24.13 -13.62
CA TRP A 130 -18.24 23.55 -14.22
C TRP A 130 -19.29 23.10 -13.20
N ASP A 131 -18.98 23.15 -11.90
CA ASP A 131 -19.85 22.72 -10.79
C ASP A 131 -20.45 21.31 -11.03
N TRP A 132 -19.67 20.41 -11.64
CA TRP A 132 -20.11 19.04 -11.84
C TRP A 132 -20.18 18.29 -10.50
N SER A 133 -20.94 17.20 -10.50
CA SER A 133 -21.09 16.29 -9.37
C SER A 133 -19.76 15.69 -8.90
N LEU A 134 -19.79 15.03 -7.74
CA LEU A 134 -18.64 14.30 -7.18
C LEU A 134 -18.08 13.25 -8.16
N GLY A 135 -18.93 12.68 -9.03
CA GLY A 135 -18.51 11.77 -10.11
C GLY A 135 -17.44 12.36 -11.02
N ALA A 136 -17.45 13.67 -11.22
CA ALA A 136 -16.46 14.36 -12.04
C ALA A 136 -15.05 14.31 -11.44
N ALA A 137 -14.90 14.25 -10.12
CA ALA A 137 -13.61 14.05 -9.47
C ALA A 137 -13.01 12.68 -9.83
N ALA A 138 -13.84 11.63 -9.87
CA ALA A 138 -13.44 10.30 -10.33
C ALA A 138 -13.07 10.31 -11.82
N LEU A 139 -13.82 11.05 -12.64
CA LEU A 139 -13.52 11.22 -14.06
C LEU A 139 -12.16 11.89 -14.29
N GLY A 140 -11.87 12.99 -13.58
CA GLY A 140 -10.58 13.68 -13.65
C GLY A 140 -9.42 12.77 -13.24
N THR A 141 -9.64 11.92 -12.24
CA THR A 141 -8.70 10.89 -11.82
C THR A 141 -8.45 9.88 -12.93
N GLY A 142 -9.52 9.30 -13.48
CA GLY A 142 -9.45 8.31 -14.56
C GLY A 142 -8.77 8.82 -15.83
N ILE A 143 -9.15 10.03 -16.29
CA ILE A 143 -8.57 10.66 -17.49
C ILE A 143 -7.08 10.91 -17.29
N SER A 144 -6.66 11.36 -16.11
CA SER A 144 -5.25 11.63 -15.84
C SER A 144 -4.37 10.37 -15.90
N MET A 145 -4.94 9.19 -15.65
CA MET A 145 -4.23 7.91 -15.72
C MET A 145 -3.99 7.44 -17.15
N ILE A 146 -4.76 7.91 -18.14
CA ILE A 146 -4.63 7.53 -19.56
C ILE A 146 -3.21 7.83 -20.09
N PRO A 147 -2.72 9.09 -20.08
CA PRO A 147 -1.39 9.41 -20.59
C PRO A 147 -0.28 8.71 -19.80
N SER A 148 -0.42 8.58 -18.48
CA SER A 148 0.52 7.83 -17.64
C SER A 148 0.62 6.36 -18.06
N THR A 149 -0.53 5.72 -18.28
CA THR A 149 -0.59 4.31 -18.71
C THR A 149 -0.06 4.15 -20.15
N ILE A 150 -0.36 5.09 -21.05
CA ILE A 150 0.19 5.08 -22.42
C ILE A 150 1.71 5.14 -22.39
N LEU A 151 2.31 6.02 -21.58
CA LEU A 151 3.77 6.09 -21.43
C LEU A 151 4.34 4.75 -20.93
N LEU A 152 3.72 4.17 -19.89
CA LEU A 152 4.11 2.85 -19.37
C LEU A 152 4.04 1.75 -20.44
N ILE A 153 2.99 1.73 -21.27
CA ILE A 153 2.85 0.77 -22.37
C ILE A 153 3.95 0.99 -23.41
N VAL A 154 4.19 2.24 -23.82
CA VAL A 154 5.19 2.60 -24.83
C VAL A 154 6.61 2.20 -24.40
N TYR A 155 6.93 2.26 -23.10
CA TYR A 155 8.20 1.82 -22.55
C TYR A 155 8.56 0.38 -22.94
N PHE A 156 7.60 -0.54 -22.79
CA PHE A 156 7.80 -1.95 -23.14
C PHE A 156 7.77 -2.20 -24.66
N PHE A 157 7.06 -1.37 -25.44
CA PHE A 157 7.07 -1.47 -26.91
C PHE A 157 8.36 -0.98 -27.56
N ARG A 158 9.02 0.05 -27.01
CA ARG A 158 10.24 0.65 -27.58
C ARG A 158 11.52 -0.17 -27.36
N LYS A 159 11.43 -1.42 -26.89
CA LYS A 159 12.58 -2.29 -26.53
C LYS A 159 13.55 -1.64 -25.53
N GLN A 160 13.08 -0.66 -24.75
CA GLN A 160 13.84 -0.08 -23.63
C GLN A 160 13.81 -1.02 -22.42
N SER A 161 12.89 -1.98 -22.43
CA SER A 161 12.72 -3.01 -21.43
C SER A 161 13.48 -4.29 -21.79
N ILE A 162 14.03 -4.95 -20.77
CA ILE A 162 14.60 -6.31 -20.87
C ILE A 162 13.45 -7.31 -21.13
N MET A 163 12.26 -6.99 -20.62
CA MET A 163 11.05 -7.74 -20.82
C MET A 163 10.31 -7.36 -22.10
N SER A 164 9.68 -8.35 -22.73
CA SER A 164 8.96 -8.17 -23.99
C SER A 164 7.55 -8.75 -23.93
N TYR A 165 6.62 -8.06 -24.59
CA TYR A 165 5.28 -8.60 -24.84
C TYR A 165 5.35 -9.89 -25.66
N GLY A 166 4.55 -10.87 -25.28
CA GLY A 166 4.48 -12.16 -25.94
C GLY A 166 3.27 -12.96 -25.51
N ARG A 167 3.05 -14.10 -26.14
CA ARG A 167 1.96 -15.01 -25.75
C ARG A 167 2.29 -15.66 -24.39
N PRO A 168 1.48 -15.43 -23.35
CA PRO A 168 1.70 -16.07 -22.06
C PRO A 168 1.33 -17.55 -22.14
N ILE A 169 2.14 -18.38 -21.50
CA ILE A 169 1.80 -19.76 -21.22
C ILE A 169 1.01 -19.77 -19.92
N PHE A 170 -0.25 -20.22 -19.98
CA PHE A 170 -1.10 -20.34 -18.81
C PHE A 170 -0.66 -21.53 -17.96
N ASP A 171 0.24 -21.26 -17.01
CA ASP A 171 0.65 -22.22 -15.98
C ASP A 171 0.01 -21.83 -14.64
N PHE A 172 -0.97 -22.62 -14.21
CA PHE A 172 -1.68 -22.41 -12.95
C PHE A 172 -0.73 -22.43 -11.72
N SER A 173 0.38 -23.17 -11.78
CA SER A 173 1.40 -23.17 -10.73
C SER A 173 2.05 -21.81 -10.59
N VAL A 174 2.31 -21.12 -11.71
CA VAL A 174 2.88 -19.77 -11.72
C VAL A 174 1.84 -18.75 -11.26
N ILE A 175 0.59 -18.85 -11.71
CA ILE A 175 -0.51 -17.99 -11.23
C ILE A 175 -0.62 -18.09 -9.70
N LYS A 176 -0.67 -19.31 -9.17
CA LYS A 176 -0.74 -19.54 -7.73
C LYS A 176 0.44 -18.93 -7.00
N LYS A 177 1.66 -19.01 -7.54
CA LYS A 177 2.85 -18.37 -6.96
C LYS A 177 2.76 -16.85 -6.96
N ILE A 178 2.29 -16.24 -8.05
CA ILE A 178 2.06 -14.78 -8.14
C ILE A 178 1.10 -14.35 -7.03
N LEU A 179 -0.08 -14.95 -7.00
CA LEU A 179 -1.12 -14.60 -6.03
C LEU A 179 -0.66 -14.87 -4.59
N TYR A 180 0.01 -16.00 -4.35
CA TYR A 180 0.49 -16.35 -3.02
C TYR A 180 1.59 -15.40 -2.55
N ASN A 181 2.52 -14.99 -3.41
CA ASN A 181 3.58 -14.05 -3.03
C ASN A 181 3.05 -12.65 -2.72
N GLY A 182 2.12 -12.15 -3.53
CA GLY A 182 1.55 -10.82 -3.33
C GLY A 182 0.50 -10.77 -2.22
N SER A 183 0.03 -11.93 -1.73
CA SER A 183 -1.04 -12.00 -0.72
C SER A 183 -0.70 -11.27 0.58
N SER A 184 0.58 -11.21 1.00
CA SER A 184 0.99 -10.50 2.21
C SER A 184 0.62 -9.01 2.16
N ASP A 185 0.89 -8.39 1.01
CA ASP A 185 0.73 -6.96 0.82
C ASP A 185 -0.74 -6.64 0.51
N GLY A 186 -1.42 -7.48 -0.29
CA GLY A 186 -2.85 -7.33 -0.53
C GLY A 186 -3.72 -7.49 0.72
N LEU A 187 -3.42 -8.46 1.59
CA LEU A 187 -4.15 -8.59 2.85
C LEU A 187 -3.83 -7.45 3.82
N SER A 188 -2.68 -6.79 3.69
CA SER A 188 -2.36 -5.60 4.48
C SER A 188 -3.28 -4.43 4.11
N GLU A 189 -3.57 -4.25 2.81
CA GLU A 189 -4.52 -3.23 2.33
C GLU A 189 -5.94 -3.48 2.84
N ILE A 190 -6.38 -4.74 2.83
CA ILE A 190 -7.70 -5.12 3.40
C ILE A 190 -7.71 -4.89 4.92
N SER A 191 -6.61 -5.24 5.60
CA SER A 191 -6.46 -5.07 7.05
C SER A 191 -6.56 -3.61 7.48
N ALA A 192 -5.99 -2.68 6.70
CA ALA A 192 -6.07 -1.26 6.97
C ALA A 192 -7.52 -0.77 7.07
N GLY A 193 -8.40 -1.22 6.16
CA GLY A 193 -9.83 -0.89 6.20
C GLY A 193 -10.54 -1.43 7.46
N ILE A 194 -10.22 -2.66 7.86
CA ILE A 194 -10.79 -3.27 9.07
C ILE A 194 -10.34 -2.53 10.33
N VAL A 195 -9.06 -2.13 10.39
CA VAL A 195 -8.53 -1.37 11.52
C VAL A 195 -9.16 0.01 11.64
N VAL A 196 -9.32 0.74 10.52
CA VAL A 196 -10.01 2.03 10.53
C VAL A 196 -11.44 1.89 11.05
N LEU A 197 -12.18 0.88 10.59
CA LEU A 197 -13.53 0.60 11.09
C LEU A 197 -13.52 0.29 12.59
N THR A 198 -12.57 -0.53 13.06
CA THR A 198 -12.44 -0.91 14.47
C THR A 198 -12.12 0.31 15.34
N PHE A 199 -11.20 1.18 14.90
CA PHE A 199 -10.91 2.45 15.56
C PHE A 199 -12.16 3.31 15.66
N ASN A 200 -12.89 3.52 14.56
CA ASN A 200 -14.11 4.35 14.57
C ASN A 200 -15.16 3.82 15.55
N LEU A 201 -15.37 2.51 15.62
CA LEU A 201 -16.31 1.89 16.56
C LEU A 201 -15.90 2.05 18.04
N ILE A 202 -14.61 1.97 18.34
CA ILE A 202 -14.12 2.14 19.72
C ILE A 202 -14.12 3.62 20.11
N LEU A 203 -13.69 4.49 19.21
CA LEU A 203 -13.61 5.94 19.43
C LEU A 203 -15.00 6.55 19.63
N ILE A 204 -16.01 6.18 18.84
CA ILE A 204 -17.37 6.71 19.03
C ILE A 204 -17.92 6.36 20.42
N GLN A 205 -17.58 5.18 20.96
CA GLN A 205 -18.05 4.73 22.27
C GLN A 205 -17.35 5.44 23.44
N HIS A 206 -16.07 5.82 23.29
CA HIS A 206 -15.26 6.37 24.39
C HIS A 206 -15.06 7.89 24.31
N LEU A 207 -15.04 8.44 23.11
CA LEU A 207 -14.72 9.84 22.81
C LEU A 207 -15.81 10.55 22.02
N GLY A 208 -16.82 9.84 21.51
CA GLY A 208 -17.81 10.43 20.62
C GLY A 208 -17.20 10.90 19.30
N GLU A 209 -17.88 11.85 18.63
CA GLU A 209 -17.52 12.31 17.29
C GLU A 209 -16.14 13.00 17.23
N ILE A 210 -15.76 13.72 18.30
CA ILE A 210 -14.47 14.41 18.37
C ILE A 210 -13.28 13.43 18.32
N GLY A 211 -13.46 12.21 18.85
CA GLY A 211 -12.46 11.14 18.76
C GLY A 211 -12.26 10.62 17.34
N ILE A 212 -13.35 10.50 16.57
CA ILE A 212 -13.29 10.11 15.15
C ILE A 212 -12.58 11.20 14.35
N ALA A 213 -12.93 12.47 14.59
CA ALA A 213 -12.29 13.62 13.95
C ALA A 213 -10.78 13.66 14.24
N ALA A 214 -10.38 13.47 15.51
CA ALA A 214 -8.97 13.41 15.89
C ALA A 214 -8.23 12.27 15.18
N PHE A 215 -8.83 11.07 15.12
CA PHE A 215 -8.24 9.93 14.42
C PHE A 215 -8.14 10.15 12.90
N ALA A 216 -9.07 10.89 12.29
CA ALA A 216 -8.97 11.24 10.87
C ALA A 216 -7.71 12.10 10.60
N ILE A 217 -7.44 13.11 11.43
CA ILE A 217 -6.24 13.97 11.32
C ILE A 217 -4.96 13.14 11.50
N ILE A 218 -4.94 12.25 12.51
CA ILE A 218 -3.80 11.36 12.76
C ILE A 218 -3.58 10.39 11.59
N SER A 219 -4.65 9.86 11.01
CA SER A 219 -4.59 8.93 9.89
C SER A 219 -4.04 9.60 8.64
N LEU A 220 -4.42 10.86 8.37
CA LEU A 220 -3.86 11.66 7.28
C LEU A 220 -2.35 11.87 7.45
N THR A 221 -1.91 12.21 8.67
CA THR A 221 -0.47 12.37 8.97
C THR A 221 0.28 11.05 8.83
N SER A 222 -0.30 9.97 9.33
CA SER A 222 0.27 8.62 9.29
C SER A 222 0.39 8.06 7.87
N LEU A 223 -0.53 8.44 6.98
CA LEU A 223 -0.51 8.05 5.58
C LEU A 223 0.80 8.46 4.90
N ILE A 224 1.34 9.64 5.22
CA ILE A 224 2.61 10.13 4.68
C ILE A 224 3.74 9.15 5.05
N MET A 225 3.82 8.76 6.32
CA MET A 225 4.85 7.83 6.79
C MET A 225 4.70 6.44 6.17
N ILE A 226 3.46 5.94 6.05
CA ILE A 226 3.16 4.67 5.38
C ILE A 226 3.62 4.71 3.92
N MET A 227 3.36 5.81 3.20
CA MET A 227 3.80 5.97 1.81
C MET A 227 5.33 6.01 1.67
N ILE A 228 6.04 6.64 2.62
CA ILE A 228 7.51 6.62 2.62
C ILE A 228 8.02 5.18 2.84
N CYS A 229 7.46 4.45 3.80
CA CYS A 229 7.82 3.05 4.05
C CYS A 229 7.52 2.15 2.86
N ALA A 230 6.36 2.34 2.23
CA ALA A 230 5.95 1.64 1.01
C ALA A 230 6.93 1.90 -0.14
N GLY A 231 7.35 3.16 -0.34
CA GLY A 231 8.35 3.53 -1.34
C GLY A 231 9.72 2.85 -1.12
N LEU A 232 10.19 2.82 0.14
CA LEU A 232 11.42 2.10 0.50
C LEU A 232 11.29 0.59 0.23
N ALA A 233 10.14 -0.01 0.57
CA ALA A 233 9.87 -1.42 0.32
C ALA A 233 9.80 -1.75 -1.18
N MET A 234 9.15 -0.90 -1.98
CA MET A 234 9.09 -1.03 -3.44
C MET A 234 10.48 -0.93 -4.10
N THR A 235 11.44 -0.28 -3.45
CA THR A 235 12.84 -0.21 -3.90
C THR A 235 13.65 -1.42 -3.41
N LEU A 236 13.44 -1.84 -2.16
CA LEU A 236 14.07 -3.02 -1.56
C LEU A 236 13.72 -4.32 -2.33
N GLN A 237 12.43 -4.54 -2.61
CA GLN A 237 11.92 -5.78 -3.20
C GLN A 237 12.64 -6.20 -4.51
N PRO A 238 12.76 -5.36 -5.55
CA PRO A 238 13.44 -5.72 -6.79
C PRO A 238 14.94 -5.99 -6.55
N MET A 239 15.61 -5.18 -5.72
CA MET A 239 17.03 -5.35 -5.40
C MET A 239 17.30 -6.68 -4.69
N VAL A 240 16.48 -7.02 -3.70
CA VAL A 240 16.59 -8.28 -2.94
C VAL A 240 16.28 -9.46 -3.84
N SER A 241 15.18 -9.41 -4.60
CA SER A 241 14.76 -10.51 -5.46
C SER A 241 15.79 -10.82 -6.55
N TYR A 242 16.34 -9.78 -7.19
CA TYR A 242 17.40 -9.92 -8.19
C TYR A 242 18.68 -10.50 -7.58
N ASN A 243 19.20 -9.93 -6.49
CA ASN A 243 20.43 -10.43 -5.87
C ASN A 243 20.26 -11.85 -5.32
N PHE A 244 19.08 -12.19 -4.81
CA PHE A 244 18.75 -13.56 -4.41
C PHE A 244 18.73 -14.52 -5.59
N GLY A 245 18.11 -14.12 -6.71
CA GLY A 245 18.17 -14.86 -7.97
C GLY A 245 19.60 -15.09 -8.48
N ALA A 246 20.46 -14.08 -8.34
CA ALA A 246 21.86 -14.12 -8.75
C ALA A 246 22.79 -14.86 -7.77
N GLY A 247 22.28 -15.40 -6.66
CA GLY A 247 23.08 -16.06 -5.63
C GLY A 247 23.99 -15.11 -4.81
N LYS A 248 23.79 -13.79 -4.90
CA LYS A 248 24.62 -12.77 -4.23
C LYS A 248 24.11 -12.50 -2.81
N ILE A 249 24.24 -13.51 -1.95
CA ILE A 249 23.62 -13.50 -0.61
C ILE A 249 24.14 -12.37 0.30
N SER A 250 25.43 -12.03 0.23
CA SER A 250 25.96 -10.87 0.98
C SER A 250 25.18 -9.60 0.64
N ARG A 251 25.00 -9.34 -0.67
CA ARG A 251 24.24 -8.17 -1.13
C ARG A 251 22.78 -8.20 -0.66
N VAL A 252 22.17 -9.38 -0.58
CA VAL A 252 20.81 -9.54 -0.05
C VAL A 252 20.75 -9.09 1.42
N LYS A 253 21.69 -9.53 2.26
CA LYS A 253 21.76 -9.16 3.68
C LYS A 253 22.10 -7.66 3.85
N ASP A 254 23.04 -7.15 3.06
CA ASP A 254 23.46 -5.75 3.10
C ASP A 254 22.33 -4.79 2.69
N THR A 255 21.58 -5.14 1.64
CA THR A 255 20.43 -4.35 1.18
C THR A 255 19.39 -4.22 2.29
N LEU A 256 19.03 -5.34 2.96
CA LEU A 256 18.10 -5.31 4.08
C LEU A 256 18.61 -4.41 5.23
N LYS A 257 19.89 -4.55 5.60
CA LYS A 257 20.49 -3.79 6.69
C LYS A 257 20.46 -2.29 6.42
N ILE A 258 20.81 -1.87 5.20
CA ILE A 258 20.77 -0.47 4.78
C ILE A 258 19.33 0.03 4.80
N SER A 259 18.39 -0.71 4.22
CA SER A 259 16.99 -0.30 4.19
C SER A 259 16.39 -0.16 5.59
N ILE A 260 16.63 -1.12 6.49
CA ILE A 260 16.14 -1.02 7.89
C ILE A 260 16.74 0.21 8.58
N LYS A 261 18.05 0.46 8.39
CA LYS A 261 18.70 1.66 8.96
C LYS A 261 18.05 2.95 8.44
N MET A 262 17.77 3.02 7.13
CA MET A 262 17.06 4.16 6.55
C MET A 262 15.63 4.30 7.09
N GLY A 263 14.89 3.19 7.20
CA GLY A 263 13.54 3.18 7.75
C GLY A 263 13.49 3.69 9.20
N ILE A 264 14.45 3.29 10.04
CA ILE A 264 14.57 3.79 11.42
C ILE A 264 14.90 5.29 11.43
N ILE A 265 15.89 5.72 10.64
CA ILE A 265 16.29 7.15 10.58
C ILE A 265 15.09 8.00 10.16
N ILE A 266 14.39 7.61 9.09
CA ILE A 266 13.20 8.32 8.60
C ILE A 266 12.09 8.31 9.66
N GLY A 267 11.84 7.18 10.31
CA GLY A 267 10.82 7.09 11.36
C GLY A 267 11.13 7.95 12.58
N VAL A 268 12.40 8.02 13.00
CA VAL A 268 12.84 8.93 14.08
C VAL A 268 12.69 10.39 13.67
N VAL A 269 13.15 10.77 12.47
CA VAL A 269 13.03 12.14 11.97
C VAL A 269 11.56 12.55 11.86
N PHE A 270 10.71 11.68 11.33
CA PHE A 270 9.28 11.95 11.18
C PHE A 270 8.57 12.03 12.53
N TYR A 271 8.91 11.15 13.47
CA TYR A 271 8.41 11.22 14.84
C TYR A 271 8.80 12.54 15.52
N LEU A 272 10.07 12.95 15.44
CA LEU A 272 10.53 14.22 16.01
C LEU A 272 9.84 15.42 15.36
N PHE A 273 9.65 15.38 14.04
CA PHE A 273 8.93 16.42 13.30
C PHE A 273 7.48 16.56 13.82
N VAL A 274 6.75 15.45 13.93
CA VAL A 274 5.38 15.44 14.45
C VAL A 274 5.32 15.80 15.93
N PHE A 275 6.33 15.42 16.73
CA PHE A 275 6.40 15.77 18.14
C PHE A 275 6.62 17.28 18.36
N MET A 276 7.45 17.91 17.52
CA MET A 276 7.81 19.34 17.65
C MET A 276 6.83 20.27 16.93
N PHE A 277 6.31 19.86 15.78
CA PHE A 277 5.49 20.70 14.89
C PHE A 277 4.09 20.15 14.65
N GLY A 278 3.70 19.07 15.33
CA GLY A 278 2.42 18.40 15.13
C GLY A 278 1.22 19.29 15.45
N GLU A 279 1.32 20.15 16.46
CA GLU A 279 0.24 21.07 16.85
C GLU A 279 -0.12 22.00 15.69
N TYR A 280 0.86 22.70 15.10
CA TYR A 280 0.65 23.54 13.91
C TYR A 280 0.05 22.77 12.73
N PHE A 281 0.48 21.52 12.52
CA PHE A 281 -0.07 20.71 11.43
C PHE A 281 -1.52 20.33 11.70
N ILE A 282 -1.87 20.04 12.96
CA ILE A 282 -3.22 19.67 13.38
C ILE A 282 -4.16 20.87 13.30
N GLU A 283 -3.72 22.06 13.73
CA GLU A 283 -4.48 23.33 13.65
C GLU A 283 -4.96 23.62 12.21
N LEU A 284 -4.17 23.27 11.20
CA LEU A 284 -4.58 23.41 9.79
C LEU A 284 -5.81 22.56 9.43
N PHE A 285 -6.10 21.48 10.17
CA PHE A 285 -7.25 20.61 9.96
C PHE A 285 -8.38 20.83 10.98
N SER A 286 -8.05 21.18 12.23
CA SER A 286 -9.04 21.43 13.27
C SER A 286 -9.64 22.83 13.23
N GLY A 287 -8.99 23.79 12.57
CA GLY A 287 -9.42 25.18 12.56
C GLY A 287 -9.37 25.76 13.97
N ASP A 288 -10.47 26.39 14.40
CA ASP A 288 -10.56 27.03 15.73
C ASP A 288 -11.01 26.06 16.85
N ASP A 289 -11.13 24.76 16.59
CA ASP A 289 -11.51 23.77 17.62
C ASP A 289 -10.31 23.37 18.48
N GLU A 290 -10.12 24.08 19.58
CA GLU A 290 -9.04 23.87 20.55
C GLU A 290 -9.13 22.50 21.24
N GLN A 291 -10.35 21.97 21.44
CA GLN A 291 -10.54 20.66 22.07
C GLN A 291 -10.12 19.53 21.12
N LEU A 292 -10.45 19.64 19.84
CA LEU A 292 -10.01 18.70 18.81
C LEU A 292 -8.49 18.74 18.64
N THR A 293 -7.92 19.96 18.62
CA THR A 293 -6.48 20.19 18.46
C THR A 293 -5.68 19.53 19.57
N SER A 294 -6.05 19.80 20.83
CA SER A 294 -5.40 19.22 22.00
C SER A 294 -5.50 17.69 22.05
N LEU A 295 -6.70 17.14 21.79
CA LEU A 295 -6.92 15.69 21.74
C LEU A 295 -6.08 15.02 20.65
N ALA A 296 -6.08 15.56 19.43
CA ALA A 296 -5.31 15.02 18.32
C ALA A 296 -3.80 15.15 18.56
N PHE A 297 -3.34 16.21 19.21
CA PHE A 297 -1.92 16.41 19.52
C PHE A 297 -1.42 15.43 20.59
N ASP A 298 -2.19 15.21 21.66
CA ASP A 298 -1.89 14.18 22.65
C ASP A 298 -1.83 12.79 22.02
N ALA A 299 -2.82 12.49 21.19
CA ALA A 299 -2.94 11.24 20.49
C ALA A 299 -1.77 10.99 19.52
N ILE A 300 -1.38 11.99 18.72
CA ILE A 300 -0.30 11.82 17.73
C ILE A 300 1.08 11.68 18.38
N ARG A 301 1.30 12.28 19.56
CA ARG A 301 2.56 12.12 20.31
C ARG A 301 2.78 10.68 20.77
N VAL A 302 1.70 9.98 21.13
CA VAL A 302 1.73 8.56 21.48
C VAL A 302 1.76 7.69 20.22
N TYR A 303 0.81 7.91 19.30
CA TYR A 303 0.67 7.13 18.07
C TYR A 303 1.95 7.20 17.23
N GLY A 304 2.54 8.39 17.09
CA GLY A 304 3.71 8.64 16.28
C GLY A 304 4.96 7.89 16.74
N PHE A 305 5.01 7.44 18.00
CA PHE A 305 6.10 6.57 18.47
C PHE A 305 6.18 5.27 17.66
N SER A 306 5.06 4.83 17.08
CA SER A 306 5.02 3.68 16.17
C SER A 306 5.82 3.88 14.87
N TYR A 307 6.02 5.12 14.42
CA TYR A 307 6.70 5.41 13.14
C TYR A 307 8.14 4.92 13.12
N ILE A 308 8.82 4.93 14.27
CA ILE A 308 10.20 4.42 14.43
C ILE A 308 10.28 2.93 14.08
N PHE A 309 9.26 2.18 14.47
CA PHE A 309 9.19 0.72 14.32
C PHE A 309 8.53 0.28 13.01
N LEU A 310 7.64 1.12 12.47
CA LEU A 310 6.88 0.84 11.26
C LEU A 310 7.81 0.49 10.08
N GLY A 311 8.88 1.26 9.89
CA GLY A 311 9.86 1.00 8.83
C GLY A 311 10.52 -0.37 8.95
N ILE A 312 10.82 -0.83 10.17
CA ILE A 312 11.42 -2.16 10.41
C ILE A 312 10.45 -3.26 9.98
N ASN A 313 9.19 -3.17 10.42
CA ASN A 313 8.17 -4.17 10.13
C ASN A 313 7.84 -4.23 8.63
N TYR A 314 7.62 -3.06 8.02
CA TYR A 314 7.26 -2.93 6.61
C TYR A 314 8.37 -3.48 5.70
N LEU A 315 9.63 -3.10 5.97
CA LEU A 315 10.79 -3.55 5.19
C LEU A 315 11.10 -5.04 5.41
N SER A 316 10.93 -5.54 6.64
CA SER A 316 11.10 -6.98 6.93
C SER A 316 10.05 -7.84 6.20
N SER A 317 8.80 -7.36 6.13
CA SER A 317 7.75 -8.00 5.34
C SER A 317 8.13 -8.03 3.85
N GLY A 318 8.46 -6.87 3.27
CA GLY A 318 8.86 -6.75 1.87
C GLY A 318 10.07 -7.62 1.51
N TYR A 319 11.05 -7.72 2.41
CA TYR A 319 12.21 -8.60 2.27
C TYR A 319 11.81 -10.08 2.13
N LEU A 320 10.94 -10.56 3.02
CA LEU A 320 10.49 -11.96 2.99
C LEU A 320 9.63 -12.25 1.76
N THR A 321 8.83 -11.29 1.29
CA THR A 321 8.12 -11.38 0.02
C THR A 321 9.09 -11.53 -1.15
N ALA A 322 10.15 -10.71 -1.21
CA ALA A 322 11.18 -10.80 -2.24
C ALA A 322 11.97 -12.13 -2.21
N LEU A 323 12.15 -12.73 -1.03
CA LEU A 323 12.74 -14.05 -0.84
C LEU A 323 11.79 -15.23 -1.12
N GLN A 324 10.58 -14.99 -1.63
CA GLN A 324 9.59 -16.03 -1.90
C GLN A 324 9.10 -16.76 -0.63
N LYS A 325 9.03 -16.03 0.49
CA LYS A 325 8.51 -16.50 1.78
C LYS A 325 7.27 -15.70 2.20
N PRO A 326 6.18 -15.74 1.43
CA PRO A 326 5.01 -14.91 1.70
C PRO A 326 4.26 -15.30 2.97
N LYS A 327 4.33 -16.55 3.43
CA LYS A 327 3.70 -16.95 4.70
C LYS A 327 4.26 -16.15 5.88
N THR A 328 5.58 -16.03 5.97
CA THR A 328 6.22 -15.29 7.06
C THR A 328 6.06 -13.78 6.87
N SER A 329 6.06 -13.29 5.62
CA SER A 329 5.72 -11.89 5.31
C SER A 329 4.29 -11.55 5.78
N LEU A 330 3.31 -12.38 5.42
CA LEU A 330 1.92 -12.23 5.83
C LEU A 330 1.75 -12.26 7.36
N MET A 331 2.46 -13.15 8.05
CA MET A 331 2.40 -13.19 9.52
C MET A 331 2.92 -11.89 10.14
N ILE A 332 4.00 -11.31 9.61
CA ILE A 332 4.50 -10.00 10.06
C ILE A 332 3.47 -8.92 9.74
N SER A 333 2.98 -8.86 8.50
CA SER A 333 2.09 -7.79 8.07
C SER A 333 0.75 -7.80 8.80
N MET A 334 0.17 -8.98 9.03
CA MET A 334 -1.03 -9.14 9.86
C MET A 334 -0.78 -8.78 11.33
N SER A 335 0.42 -9.04 11.85
CA SER A 335 0.76 -8.73 13.23
C SER A 335 0.67 -7.22 13.50
N TYR A 336 1.35 -6.39 12.70
CA TYR A 336 1.37 -4.94 12.93
C TYR A 336 0.18 -4.17 12.32
N ASN A 337 -0.48 -4.70 11.27
CA ASN A 337 -1.62 -4.02 10.64
C ASN A 337 -3.00 -4.46 11.14
N LEU A 338 -3.12 -5.59 11.85
CA LEU A 338 -4.43 -6.12 12.22
C LEU A 338 -4.45 -6.72 13.62
N ILE A 339 -3.75 -7.83 13.83
CA ILE A 339 -3.93 -8.70 15.00
C ILE A 339 -3.55 -7.95 16.28
N PHE A 340 -2.33 -7.43 16.38
CA PHE A 340 -1.93 -6.73 17.61
C PHE A 340 -2.53 -5.34 17.73
N VAL A 341 -2.99 -4.74 16.62
CA VAL A 341 -3.74 -3.48 16.68
C VAL A 341 -5.10 -3.72 17.32
N ILE A 342 -5.86 -4.70 16.86
CA ILE A 342 -7.17 -5.06 17.44
C ILE A 342 -7.01 -5.51 18.89
N VAL A 343 -6.04 -6.39 19.18
CA VAL A 343 -5.76 -6.84 20.55
C VAL A 343 -5.37 -5.67 21.45
N GLY A 344 -4.50 -4.77 20.97
CA GLY A 344 -4.10 -3.57 21.70
C GLY A 344 -5.27 -2.61 21.93
N LEU A 345 -6.12 -2.42 20.93
CA LEU A 345 -7.31 -1.60 21.04
C LEU A 345 -8.28 -2.14 22.09
N MET A 346 -8.62 -3.42 22.03
CA MET A 346 -9.52 -4.07 22.99
C MET A 346 -8.94 -4.07 24.41
N ALA A 347 -7.65 -4.39 24.56
CA ALA A 347 -7.00 -4.41 25.87
C ALA A 347 -6.89 -3.00 26.47
N PHE A 348 -6.34 -2.04 25.74
CA PHE A 348 -6.03 -0.73 26.31
C PHE A 348 -7.24 0.17 26.46
N SER A 349 -8.26 0.05 25.60
CA SER A 349 -9.54 0.74 25.82
C SER A 349 -10.21 0.29 27.12
N HIS A 350 -10.10 -1.00 27.47
CA HIS A 350 -10.67 -1.54 28.70
C HIS A 350 -9.87 -1.18 29.96
N PHE A 351 -8.53 -1.25 29.89
CA PHE A 351 -7.68 -1.10 31.09
C PHE A 351 -7.16 0.31 31.37
N PHE A 352 -6.98 1.15 30.35
CA PHE A 352 -6.29 2.45 30.48
C PHE A 352 -7.15 3.66 30.10
N SER A 353 -8.47 3.46 29.99
CA SER A 353 -9.42 4.49 29.56
C SER A 353 -9.00 5.13 28.22
N THR A 354 -9.47 6.33 27.93
CA THR A 354 -9.31 7.03 26.65
C THR A 354 -7.88 7.15 26.12
N PRO A 355 -6.84 7.48 26.93
CA PRO A 355 -5.46 7.57 26.43
C PRO A 355 -4.88 6.22 25.97
N GLY A 356 -5.41 5.10 26.49
CA GLY A 356 -4.96 3.76 26.15
C GLY A 356 -5.18 3.40 24.68
N ILE A 357 -6.22 3.96 24.04
CA ILE A 357 -6.58 3.67 22.65
C ILE A 357 -5.41 3.97 21.71
N TRP A 358 -4.70 5.07 21.95
CA TRP A 358 -3.58 5.52 21.11
C TRP A 358 -2.34 4.63 21.24
N TRP A 359 -2.17 3.94 22.36
CA TRP A 359 -1.06 3.00 22.60
C TRP A 359 -1.18 1.69 21.81
N ALA A 360 -2.35 1.39 21.25
CA ALA A 360 -2.58 0.16 20.51
C ALA A 360 -1.63 0.00 19.30
N VAL A 361 -1.36 1.08 18.56
CA VAL A 361 -0.51 1.04 17.36
C VAL A 361 0.98 0.96 17.70
N PRO A 362 1.52 1.76 18.65
CA PRO A 362 2.87 1.56 19.18
C PRO A 362 3.10 0.13 19.70
N PHE A 363 2.17 -0.39 20.51
CA PHE A 363 2.23 -1.76 21.00
C PHE A 363 2.31 -2.79 19.86
N ALA A 364 1.40 -2.69 18.88
CA ALA A 364 1.37 -3.59 17.75
C ALA A 364 2.69 -3.59 16.97
N ASN A 365 3.25 -2.40 16.74
CA ASN A 365 4.51 -2.27 16.02
C ASN A 365 5.71 -2.81 16.81
N ILE A 366 5.79 -2.52 18.10
CA ILE A 366 6.89 -2.99 18.96
C ILE A 366 6.89 -4.52 19.06
N VAL A 367 5.74 -5.14 19.34
CA VAL A 367 5.62 -6.60 19.40
C VAL A 367 6.00 -7.22 18.06
N THR A 368 5.54 -6.63 16.96
CA THR A 368 5.84 -7.13 15.63
C THR A 368 7.31 -6.99 15.26
N VAL A 369 8.06 -6.03 15.80
CA VAL A 369 9.52 -5.94 15.57
C VAL A 369 10.22 -7.19 16.07
N PHE A 370 9.86 -7.71 17.24
CA PHE A 370 10.44 -8.95 17.76
C PHE A 370 10.12 -10.15 16.86
N ILE A 371 8.88 -10.24 16.38
CA ILE A 371 8.42 -11.29 15.46
C ILE A 371 9.18 -11.18 14.12
N SER A 372 9.32 -9.97 13.59
CA SER A 372 10.04 -9.68 12.36
C SER A 372 11.51 -10.10 12.46
N LEU A 373 12.20 -9.70 13.53
CA LEU A 373 13.59 -10.08 13.77
C LEU A 373 13.76 -11.60 13.88
N TYR A 374 12.84 -12.28 14.55
CA TYR A 374 12.85 -13.74 14.64
C TYR A 374 12.72 -14.41 13.26
N PHE A 375 11.71 -14.02 12.46
CA PHE A 375 11.50 -14.61 11.14
C PHE A 375 12.60 -14.30 10.14
N VAL A 376 13.14 -13.08 10.15
CA VAL A 376 14.28 -12.69 9.31
C VAL A 376 15.51 -13.52 9.67
N LYS A 377 15.87 -13.60 10.96
CA LYS A 377 17.03 -14.41 11.41
C LYS A 377 16.85 -15.88 11.06
N ARG A 378 15.68 -16.47 11.34
CA ARG A 378 15.39 -17.86 11.04
C ARG A 378 15.47 -18.15 9.54
N THR A 379 14.91 -17.29 8.71
CA THR A 379 14.94 -17.44 7.24
C THR A 379 16.35 -17.35 6.72
N ASN A 380 17.13 -16.39 7.21
CA ASN A 380 18.52 -16.22 6.80
C ASN A 380 19.39 -17.41 7.20
N LYS A 381 19.19 -17.97 8.39
CA LYS A 381 19.90 -19.18 8.82
C LYS A 381 19.61 -20.36 7.90
N VAL A 382 18.32 -20.69 7.74
CA VAL A 382 17.87 -21.85 6.93
C VAL A 382 18.26 -21.74 5.46
N MET A 383 18.32 -20.53 4.91
CA MET A 383 18.61 -20.35 3.48
C MET A 383 20.08 -20.10 3.15
N PHE A 384 20.89 -19.64 4.11
CA PHE A 384 22.23 -19.11 3.81
C PHE A 384 23.36 -19.63 4.71
N GLU A 385 23.05 -20.30 5.81
CA GLU A 385 24.06 -20.84 6.74
C GLU A 385 24.11 -22.37 6.74
N ASP A 386 23.06 -23.05 6.23
CA ASP A 386 23.00 -24.51 6.07
C ASP A 386 23.43 -24.99 4.66
N THR A 387 24.15 -24.15 3.91
CA THR A 387 24.77 -24.42 2.59
C THR A 387 26.23 -23.99 2.61
#